data_AF-A0A5C9AJC9-F1
#
_entry.id   AF-A0A5C9AJC9-F1
#
_cell.length_a   1.000
_cell.length_b   1.000
_cell.length_c   1.000
_cell.angle_alpha   90.00
_cell.angle_beta   90.00
_cell.angle_gamma   90.00
#
_symmetry.space_group_name_H-M   'P 1'
#
loop_
_entity.id
_entity.type
_entity.pdbx_description
1 polymer ?
#
loop_
_entity_poly.entity_id
_entity_poly.type
_entity_poly.pdbx_seq_one_letter_code
_entity_poly.pdbx_strand_id
1 'polypeptide(L)'
;REHAGVWGYLNELLAADNPISELKVFDLRESMANGGGPACLRLRVVLTEEERRAVNPAVMMNDTLFNALNDWVDRYYRDRLTAADLADPQLLREGREALDVLSQLLNLGSVYPFQREGGGNG
;
A
#
# COMPACT_ATOMS: atom_id res chain seq x y z
N ARG A 1 6.93 16.18 13.58
CA ARG A 1 7.25 17.61 13.38
C ARG A 1 6.20 18.53 14.00
N GLU A 2 4.91 18.30 13.75
CA GLU A 2 3.83 19.20 14.20
C GLU A 2 3.67 19.25 15.73
N HIS A 3 4.04 18.17 16.44
CA HIS A 3 4.12 18.19 17.90
C HIS A 3 5.52 18.63 18.35
N ALA A 4 5.64 19.88 18.79
CA ALA A 4 6.93 20.51 19.13
C ALA A 4 7.76 19.72 20.15
N GLY A 5 7.14 19.22 21.23
CA GLY A 5 7.84 18.45 22.26
C GLY A 5 8.44 17.13 21.75
N VAL A 6 7.67 16.34 21.00
CA VAL A 6 8.15 15.09 20.38
C VAL A 6 9.23 15.38 19.34
N TRP A 7 9.07 16.45 18.57
CA TRP A 7 10.08 16.84 17.59
C TRP A 7 11.40 17.24 18.24
N GLY A 8 11.36 18.02 19.33
CA GLY A 8 12.55 18.37 20.11
C GLY A 8 13.27 17.13 20.60
N TYR A 9 12.54 16.21 21.24
CA TYR A 9 13.08 14.93 21.70
C TYR A 9 13.73 14.11 20.57
N LEU A 10 13.08 13.99 19.41
CA LEU A 10 13.65 13.24 18.28
C LEU A 10 14.94 13.86 17.74
N ASN A 11 15.07 15.20 17.77
CA ASN A 11 16.31 15.87 17.34
C ASN A 11 17.43 15.73 18.38
N GLU A 12 17.08 15.78 19.66
CA GLU A 12 18.03 15.52 20.75
C GLU A 12 18.56 14.08 20.66
N LEU A 13 17.67 13.12 20.40
CA LEU A 13 18.02 11.73 20.15
C LEU A 13 18.91 11.56 18.91
N LEU A 14 18.63 12.29 17.82
CA LEU A 14 19.45 12.28 16.61
C LEU A 14 20.86 12.85 16.84
N ALA A 15 21.00 13.82 17.74
CA ALA A 15 22.28 14.48 18.05
C ALA A 15 23.13 13.72 19.08
N ALA A 16 22.53 12.81 19.86
CA ALA A 16 23.23 12.05 20.88
C ALA A 16 24.09 10.92 20.28
N ASP A 17 25.08 10.44 21.05
CA ASP A 17 25.91 9.31 20.66
C ASP A 17 25.15 7.99 20.79
N ASN A 18 24.44 7.61 19.73
CA ASN A 18 23.65 6.38 19.64
C ASN A 18 23.47 5.92 18.17
N PRO A 19 22.87 4.74 17.91
CA PRO A 19 22.74 4.21 16.56
C PRO A 19 21.79 4.98 15.61
N ILE A 20 20.98 5.92 16.10
CA ILE A 20 20.04 6.69 15.27
C ILE A 20 20.78 7.88 14.66
N SER A 21 21.15 7.76 13.39
CA SER A 21 21.92 8.78 12.66
C SER A 21 21.10 9.55 11.61
N GLU A 22 19.84 9.18 11.39
CA GLU A 22 18.97 9.83 10.40
C GLU A 22 17.50 9.81 10.84
N LEU A 23 16.78 10.88 10.50
CA LEU A 23 15.34 10.99 10.69
C LEU A 23 14.65 11.28 9.35
N LYS A 24 13.85 10.32 8.86
CA LYS A 24 13.00 10.49 7.66
C LYS A 24 11.54 10.66 8.07
N VAL A 25 10.89 11.68 7.51
CA VAL A 25 9.48 12.00 7.80
C VAL A 25 8.67 11.87 6.52
N PHE A 26 7.52 11.22 6.62
CA PHE A 26 6.58 11.03 5.51
C PHE A 26 5.20 11.52 5.92
N ASP A 27 4.47 12.10 4.97
CA ASP A 27 3.07 12.46 5.15
C ASP A 27 2.19 11.22 4.89
N LEU A 28 1.48 10.78 5.92
CA LEU A 28 0.58 9.62 5.88
C LEU A 28 -0.79 9.98 6.47
N ARG A 29 -1.24 11.23 6.30
CA ARG A 29 -2.47 11.77 6.91
C ARG A 29 -3.66 10.81 6.87
N GLU A 30 -3.99 10.25 5.70
CA GLU A 30 -5.14 9.35 5.53
C GLU A 30 -5.04 8.07 6.37
N SER A 31 -3.85 7.48 6.49
CA SER A 31 -3.64 6.29 7.32
C SER A 31 -3.60 6.65 8.81
N MET A 32 -2.91 7.75 9.15
CA MET A 32 -2.81 8.26 10.52
C MET A 32 -4.17 8.65 11.09
N ALA A 33 -5.09 9.18 10.27
CA ALA A 33 -6.47 9.48 10.66
C ALA A 33 -7.25 8.22 11.09
N ASN A 34 -6.84 7.05 10.60
CA ASN A 34 -7.38 5.73 10.99
C ASN A 34 -6.45 4.96 11.95
N GLY A 35 -5.46 5.64 12.56
CA GLY A 35 -4.53 5.05 13.54
C GLY A 35 -3.36 4.26 12.95
N GLY A 36 -3.16 4.29 11.63
CA GLY A 36 -2.07 3.60 10.94
C GLY A 36 -0.83 4.48 10.74
N GLY A 37 0.20 4.27 11.56
CA GLY A 37 1.51 4.91 11.35
C GLY A 37 2.38 4.19 10.29
N PRO A 38 3.58 4.72 9.97
CA PRO A 38 4.48 4.12 8.98
C PRO A 38 4.79 2.64 9.23
N ALA A 39 4.87 2.21 10.50
CA ALA A 39 5.15 0.83 10.84
C ALA A 39 3.95 -0.11 10.62
N CYS A 40 2.71 0.42 10.69
CA CYS A 40 1.47 -0.34 10.51
C CYS A 40 1.23 -0.70 9.04
N LEU A 41 1.80 0.06 8.12
CA LEU A 41 1.66 -0.12 6.67
C LEU A 41 2.65 -1.13 6.06
N ARG A 42 3.46 -1.81 6.88
CA ARG A 42 4.48 -2.74 6.39
C ARG A 42 4.62 -4.00 7.22
N LEU A 43 4.86 -5.11 6.53
CA LEU A 43 5.31 -6.37 7.11
C LEU A 43 6.83 -6.49 6.93
N ARG A 44 7.58 -6.71 8.01
CA ARG A 44 9.02 -7.00 7.92
C ARG A 44 9.20 -8.50 7.74
N VAL A 45 9.81 -8.89 6.62
CA VAL A 45 10.19 -10.29 6.33
C VAL A 45 11.68 -10.29 6.03
N VAL A 46 12.46 -11.01 6.85
CA VAL A 46 13.89 -11.19 6.62
C VAL A 46 14.05 -12.40 5.70
N LEU A 47 14.79 -12.23 4.61
CA LEU A 47 14.98 -13.25 3.58
C LEU A 47 16.47 -13.40 3.28
N THR A 48 16.89 -14.64 3.06
CA THR A 48 18.14 -14.96 2.37
C THR A 48 18.05 -14.56 0.90
N GLU A 49 19.18 -14.55 0.19
CA GLU A 49 19.20 -14.24 -1.25
C GLU A 49 18.42 -15.29 -2.07
N GLU A 50 18.48 -16.57 -1.68
CA GLU A 50 17.71 -17.65 -2.33
C GLU A 50 16.21 -17.44 -2.13
N GLU A 51 15.76 -17.20 -0.89
CA GLU A 51 14.35 -16.93 -0.60
C GLU A 51 13.87 -15.65 -1.29
N ARG A 52 14.70 -14.61 -1.35
CA ARG A 52 14.39 -13.36 -2.07
C ARG A 52 14.17 -13.61 -3.57
N ARG A 53 14.92 -14.52 -4.19
CA ARG A 53 14.72 -14.90 -5.60
C ARG A 53 13.45 -15.70 -5.83
N ALA A 54 12.95 -16.38 -4.81
CA ALA A 54 11.71 -17.14 -4.86
C ALA A 54 10.45 -16.27 -4.65
N VAL A 55 10.59 -15.01 -4.18
CA VAL A 55 9.48 -14.06 -4.08
C VAL A 55 8.97 -13.74 -5.49
N ASN A 56 7.64 -13.59 -5.64
CA ASN A 56 7.04 -13.13 -6.89
C ASN A 56 7.69 -11.78 -7.31
N PRO A 57 8.45 -11.72 -8.42
CA PRO A 57 9.17 -10.51 -8.79
C PRO A 57 8.25 -9.34 -9.12
N ALA A 58 6.99 -9.62 -9.50
CA ALA A 58 6.01 -8.60 -9.87
C ALA A 58 5.54 -7.73 -8.68
N VAL A 59 5.82 -8.12 -7.43
CA VAL A 59 5.50 -7.32 -6.24
C VAL A 59 6.71 -6.53 -5.69
N MET A 60 7.89 -6.70 -6.28
CA MET A 60 9.11 -6.06 -5.80
C MET A 60 9.18 -4.62 -6.32
N MET A 61 9.10 -3.64 -5.41
CA MET A 61 9.08 -2.22 -5.75
C MET A 61 10.30 -1.79 -6.59
N ASN A 62 10.01 -1.10 -7.69
CA ASN A 62 10.96 -0.48 -8.62
C ASN A 62 10.22 0.64 -9.38
N ASP A 63 10.93 1.43 -10.21
CA ASP A 63 10.33 2.57 -10.92
C ASP A 63 9.17 2.17 -11.85
N THR A 64 9.29 1.01 -12.52
CA THR A 64 8.23 0.49 -13.40
C THR A 64 6.96 0.18 -12.60
N LEU A 65 7.10 -0.56 -11.49
CA LEU A 65 5.97 -0.91 -10.63
C LEU A 65 5.38 0.33 -9.94
N PHE A 66 6.23 1.26 -9.51
CA PHE A 66 5.80 2.51 -8.91
C PHE A 66 4.91 3.31 -9.87
N ASN A 67 5.37 3.55 -11.10
CA ASN A 67 4.60 4.29 -12.09
C ASN A 67 3.29 3.56 -12.44
N ALA A 68 3.36 2.24 -12.67
CA ALA A 68 2.17 1.46 -13.01
C ALA A 68 1.12 1.45 -11.90
N LEU A 69 1.53 1.43 -10.62
CA LEU A 69 0.63 1.52 -9.49
C LEU A 69 0.00 2.92 -9.35
N ASN A 70 0.76 4.00 -9.61
CA ASN A 70 0.19 5.35 -9.61
C ASN A 70 -0.84 5.51 -10.74
N ASP A 71 -0.53 5.07 -11.96
CA ASP A 71 -1.47 5.11 -13.08
C ASP A 71 -2.73 4.27 -12.79
N TRP A 72 -2.56 3.12 -12.12
CA TRP A 72 -3.69 2.30 -11.68
C TRP A 72 -4.54 2.99 -10.61
N VAL A 73 -3.92 3.69 -9.65
CA VAL A 73 -4.65 4.50 -8.66
C VAL A 73 -5.43 5.61 -9.35
N ASP A 74 -4.80 6.39 -10.23
CA ASP A 74 -5.43 7.51 -10.93
C ASP A 74 -6.63 7.08 -11.80
N ARG A 75 -6.61 5.84 -12.29
CA ARG A 75 -7.69 5.28 -13.11
C ARG A 75 -8.92 4.84 -12.30
N TYR A 76 -8.73 4.38 -11.05
CA TYR A 76 -9.77 3.64 -10.33
C TYR A 76 -10.17 4.26 -8.99
N TYR A 77 -9.31 5.07 -8.36
CA TYR A 77 -9.60 5.66 -7.06
C TYR A 77 -10.37 6.96 -7.23
N ARG A 78 -11.40 7.14 -6.40
CA ARG A 78 -12.17 8.39 -6.32
C ARG A 78 -11.45 9.36 -5.40
N ASP A 79 -11.44 10.64 -5.77
CA ASP A 79 -10.87 11.72 -4.93
C ASP A 79 -11.62 11.93 -3.60
N ARG A 80 -12.86 11.45 -3.52
CA ARG A 80 -13.72 11.51 -2.32
C ARG A 80 -14.59 10.27 -2.23
N LEU A 81 -14.69 9.73 -1.01
CA LEU A 81 -15.59 8.63 -0.69
C LEU A 81 -16.23 8.87 0.69
N THR A 82 -17.54 8.68 0.78
CA THR A 82 -18.32 8.73 2.02
C THR A 82 -19.03 7.41 2.28
N ALA A 83 -19.54 7.21 3.50
CA ALA A 83 -20.29 6.00 3.83
C ALA A 83 -21.52 5.78 2.94
N ALA A 84 -22.17 6.85 2.47
CA ALA A 84 -23.33 6.75 1.59
C ALA A 84 -22.95 6.23 0.19
N ASP A 85 -21.74 6.56 -0.28
CA ASP A 85 -21.24 6.13 -1.59
C ASP A 85 -20.96 4.62 -1.63
N LEU A 86 -20.85 3.95 -0.47
CA LEU A 86 -20.69 2.49 -0.39
C LEU A 86 -21.89 1.72 -0.94
N ALA A 87 -23.06 2.37 -1.03
CA ALA A 87 -24.26 1.77 -1.63
C ALA A 87 -24.31 1.92 -3.17
N ASP A 88 -23.36 2.65 -3.77
CA ASP A 88 -23.30 2.86 -5.21
C ASP A 88 -22.88 1.57 -5.94
N PRO A 89 -23.73 0.95 -6.77
CA PRO A 89 -23.38 -0.26 -7.51
C PRO A 89 -22.28 -0.03 -8.55
N GLN A 90 -21.99 1.22 -8.91
CA GLN A 90 -20.88 1.58 -9.78
C GLN A 90 -19.53 1.42 -9.05
N LEU A 91 -19.46 1.78 -7.77
CA LEU A 91 -18.26 1.60 -6.94
C LEU A 91 -17.84 0.12 -6.86
N LEU A 92 -18.81 -0.79 -6.76
CA LEU A 92 -18.54 -2.24 -6.76
C LEU A 92 -17.94 -2.71 -8.09
N ARG A 93 -18.46 -2.20 -9.21
CA ARG A 93 -17.96 -2.55 -10.55
C ARG A 93 -16.53 -2.03 -10.76
N GLU A 94 -16.30 -0.77 -10.42
CA GLU A 94 -14.96 -0.14 -10.45
C GLU A 94 -13.97 -0.92 -9.59
N GLY A 95 -14.35 -1.28 -8.36
CA GLY A 95 -13.50 -2.06 -7.46
C GLY A 95 -13.15 -3.45 -7.99
N ARG A 96 -14.11 -4.18 -8.58
CA ARG A 96 -13.84 -5.50 -9.17
C ARG A 96 -12.91 -5.39 -10.38
N GLU A 97 -13.17 -4.46 -11.29
CA GLU A 97 -12.32 -4.23 -12.45
C GLU A 97 -10.89 -3.81 -12.02
N ALA A 98 -10.79 -2.91 -11.03
CA ALA A 98 -9.51 -2.47 -10.49
C ALA A 98 -8.70 -3.66 -9.95
N LEU A 99 -9.34 -4.55 -9.19
CA LEU A 99 -8.69 -5.74 -8.62
C LEU A 99 -8.31 -6.78 -9.69
N ASP A 100 -9.10 -6.93 -10.76
CA ASP A 100 -8.76 -7.77 -11.91
C ASP A 100 -7.52 -7.27 -12.64
N VAL A 101 -7.43 -5.95 -12.86
CA VAL A 101 -6.26 -5.34 -13.49
C VAL A 101 -5.05 -5.43 -12.57
N LEU A 102 -5.22 -5.19 -11.27
CA LEU A 102 -4.13 -5.25 -10.30
C LEU A 102 -3.57 -6.68 -10.15
N SER A 103 -4.43 -7.71 -10.15
CA SER A 103 -3.96 -9.09 -10.05
C SER A 103 -3.17 -9.53 -11.29
N GLN A 104 -3.49 -8.98 -12.47
CA GLN A 104 -2.69 -9.17 -13.68
C GLN A 104 -1.36 -8.42 -13.60
N LEU A 105 -1.39 -7.14 -13.20
CA LEU A 105 -0.19 -6.31 -13.03
C LEU A 105 0.82 -6.94 -12.07
N LEU A 106 0.32 -7.50 -10.96
CA LEU A 106 1.13 -8.14 -9.92
C LEU A 106 1.32 -9.66 -10.15
N ASN A 107 0.87 -10.20 -11.28
CA ASN A 107 0.96 -11.63 -11.63
C ASN A 107 0.51 -12.57 -10.50
N LEU A 108 -0.69 -12.33 -9.95
CA LEU A 108 -1.26 -13.08 -8.83
C LEU A 108 -2.29 -14.12 -9.28
N GLY A 109 -2.69 -14.11 -10.55
CA GLY A 109 -3.80 -14.91 -11.06
C GLY A 109 -5.13 -14.56 -10.41
N SER A 110 -6.06 -15.53 -10.37
CA SER A 110 -7.38 -15.39 -9.73
C SER A 110 -7.28 -15.53 -8.21
N VAL A 111 -6.72 -14.53 -7.54
CA VAL A 111 -6.50 -14.51 -6.08
C VAL A 111 -7.75 -14.07 -5.32
N TYR A 112 -8.59 -13.21 -5.90
CA TYR A 112 -9.80 -12.69 -5.26
C TYR A 112 -11.00 -13.64 -5.47
N PRO A 113 -11.92 -13.79 -4.50
CA PRO A 113 -13.06 -14.71 -4.61
C PRO A 113 -13.92 -14.51 -5.86
N PHE A 114 -14.24 -13.26 -6.21
CA PHE A 114 -15.09 -12.94 -7.36
C PHE A 114 -14.50 -13.40 -8.71
N GLN A 115 -13.17 -13.59 -8.79
CA GLN A 115 -12.47 -14.04 -10.00
C GLN A 115 -12.59 -15.55 -10.23
N ARG A 116 -13.00 -16.31 -9.20
CA ARG A 116 -13.10 -17.78 -9.24
C ARG A 116 -14.50 -18.25 -9.54
N GLU A 117 -15.51 -17.46 -9.16
CA GLU A 117 -16.93 -17.80 -9.26
C GLU A 117 -17.48 -17.70 -10.71
N GLY A 118 -16.67 -17.27 -11.68
CA GLY A 118 -17.02 -17.20 -13.11
C GLY A 118 -16.76 -18.47 -13.94
N GLY A 119 -16.27 -19.56 -13.34
CA GLY A 119 -15.89 -20.80 -14.03
C GLY A 119 -16.95 -21.91 -14.07
N GLY A 120 -18.17 -21.68 -13.56
CA GLY A 120 -19.19 -22.72 -13.44
C GLY A 120 -20.60 -22.18 -13.57
N ASN A 121 -21.06 -22.03 -14.82
CA ASN A 121 -22.44 -22.26 -15.27
C ASN A 121 -22.48 -22.06 -16.79
N GLY A 122 -22.19 -23.15 -17.49
CA GLY A 122 -22.50 -23.40 -18.89
C GLY A 122 -23.05 -24.81 -19.00
#